data_AF-A0A497L540-F1
#
_entry.id   AF-A0A497L540-F1
#
_cell.length_a   1.000
_cell.length_b   1.000
_cell.length_c   1.000
_cell.angle_alpha   90.00
_cell.angle_beta   90.00
_cell.angle_gamma   90.00
#
_symmetry.space_group_name_H-M   'P 1'
#
loop_
_entity.id
_entity.type
_entity.pdbx_description
1 polymer ?
#
loop_
_entity_poly.entity_id
_entity_poly.type
_entity_poly.pdbx_seq_one_letter_code
_entity_poly.pdbx_strand_id
1 'polypeptide(L)'
;MVFSVFSPRFRRLREFIFFAVGVAIYLLGMSALFGRVLWVLPVMLGLYVALFAAVMIYERLGWTGIVVDEGLTMLSRKLAELFDAQMEAEKKAREDLEALINEVDYLPLKLLMIKVKLDTEKHEALLGTIKRSLSREVEVPSRSAYQEQVVRVEDALKRHMEMEAEMIKWVEEEVAATRSRLLRAILGAVLEEEHAHHETFRRVLAGTPRAAPSN
;
A
#
# COMPACT_ATOMS: atom_id res chain seq x y z
N MET A 1 22.47 16.69 -16.81
CA MET A 1 22.05 15.61 -15.90
C MET A 1 22.50 14.30 -16.54
N VAL A 2 23.60 13.72 -16.06
CA VAL A 2 24.12 12.46 -16.57
C VAL A 2 23.21 11.35 -16.04
N PHE A 3 22.48 10.68 -16.93
CA PHE A 3 21.73 9.48 -16.58
C PHE A 3 22.72 8.42 -16.10
N SER A 4 22.74 8.14 -14.80
CA SER A 4 23.42 6.97 -14.26
C SER A 4 22.61 5.73 -14.69
N VAL A 5 23.02 5.13 -15.81
CA VAL A 5 22.45 3.88 -16.37
C VAL A 5 22.92 2.66 -15.55
N PHE A 6 22.72 2.69 -14.24
CA PHE A 6 23.03 1.58 -13.36
C PHE A 6 21.85 1.30 -12.43
N SER A 7 20.71 0.97 -13.02
CA SER A 7 19.67 0.27 -12.26
C SER A 7 20.11 -1.18 -12.03
N PRO A 8 19.84 -1.78 -10.86
CA PRO A 8 20.12 -3.19 -10.59
C PRO A 8 19.51 -4.17 -11.62
N ARG A 9 18.52 -3.70 -12.40
CA ARG A 9 17.86 -4.42 -13.49
C ARG A 9 18.78 -4.63 -14.71
N PHE A 10 19.62 -3.66 -15.05
CA PHE A 10 20.61 -3.80 -16.14
C PHE A 10 21.75 -4.77 -15.77
N ARG A 11 22.04 -4.90 -14.48
CA ARG A 11 23.06 -5.83 -13.98
C ARG A 11 22.67 -7.30 -14.28
N ARG A 12 21.44 -7.71 -13.95
CA ARG A 12 20.95 -9.09 -14.19
C ARG A 12 20.83 -9.44 -15.67
N LEU A 13 20.33 -8.53 -16.51
CA LEU A 13 20.26 -8.75 -17.96
C LEU A 13 21.67 -8.89 -18.57
N ARG A 14 22.60 -8.03 -18.14
CA ARG A 14 23.99 -8.07 -18.58
C ARG A 14 24.71 -9.36 -18.13
N GLU A 15 24.51 -9.78 -16.88
CA GLU A 15 25.03 -11.06 -16.37
C GLU A 15 24.47 -12.25 -17.15
N PHE A 16 23.17 -12.24 -17.49
CA PHE A 16 22.57 -13.27 -18.33
C PHE A 16 23.13 -13.28 -19.75
N ILE A 17 23.32 -12.10 -20.38
CA ILE A 17 23.93 -12.00 -21.71
C ILE A 17 25.37 -12.54 -21.67
N PHE A 18 26.17 -12.17 -20.68
CA PHE A 18 27.53 -12.69 -20.53
C PHE A 18 27.57 -14.19 -20.29
N PHE A 19 26.65 -14.72 -19.47
CA PHE A 19 26.50 -16.15 -19.25
C PHE A 19 26.12 -16.87 -20.56
N ALA A 20 25.11 -16.38 -21.28
CA ALA A 20 24.66 -16.96 -22.55
C ALA A 20 25.77 -16.94 -23.62
N VAL A 21 26.52 -15.85 -23.72
CA VAL A 21 27.68 -15.72 -24.62
C VAL A 21 28.79 -16.69 -24.18
N GLY A 22 29.09 -16.78 -22.88
CA GLY A 22 30.08 -17.71 -22.34
C GLY A 22 29.73 -19.17 -22.62
N VAL A 23 28.46 -19.55 -22.43
CA VAL A 23 27.95 -20.88 -22.78
C VAL A 23 28.04 -21.12 -24.29
N ALA A 24 27.65 -20.16 -25.13
CA ALA A 24 27.76 -20.29 -26.58
C ALA A 24 29.20 -20.51 -27.05
N ILE A 25 30.16 -19.75 -26.51
CA ILE A 25 31.60 -19.90 -26.81
C ILE A 25 32.12 -21.26 -26.33
N TYR A 26 31.76 -21.70 -25.12
CA TYR A 26 32.14 -23.00 -24.59
C TYR A 26 31.61 -24.15 -25.48
N LEU A 27 30.34 -24.07 -25.90
CA LEU A 27 29.72 -25.06 -26.77
C LEU A 27 30.31 -25.06 -28.18
N LEU A 28 30.71 -23.90 -28.70
CA LEU A 28 31.49 -23.79 -29.94
C LEU A 28 32.88 -24.43 -29.80
N GLY A 29 33.55 -24.30 -28.65
CA GLY A 29 34.81 -25.00 -28.40
C GLY A 29 34.64 -26.52 -28.33
N MET A 30 33.57 -26.98 -27.67
CA MET A 30 33.23 -28.41 -27.58
C MET A 30 32.73 -28.99 -28.91
N SER A 31 32.21 -28.16 -29.83
CA SER A 31 31.83 -28.52 -31.21
C SER A 31 32.94 -29.20 -31.99
N ALA A 32 34.16 -28.68 -31.80
CA ALA A 32 35.34 -29.15 -32.51
C ALA A 32 35.79 -30.54 -32.06
N LEU A 33 35.38 -31.00 -30.87
CA LEU A 33 35.84 -32.24 -30.26
C LEU A 33 34.85 -33.42 -30.43
N PHE A 34 33.53 -33.17 -30.57
CA PHE A 34 32.50 -34.23 -30.53
C PHE A 34 31.46 -34.09 -31.64
N GLY A 35 31.89 -34.26 -32.90
CA GLY A 35 31.18 -33.95 -34.14
C GLY A 35 29.83 -34.63 -34.45
N ARG A 36 29.14 -35.26 -33.49
CA ARG A 36 27.78 -35.83 -33.68
C ARG A 36 26.78 -35.54 -32.56
N VAL A 37 27.22 -35.30 -31.33
CA VAL A 37 26.30 -34.95 -30.21
C VAL A 37 25.84 -33.49 -30.30
N LEU A 38 26.51 -32.69 -31.12
CA LEU A 38 26.47 -31.25 -31.02
C LEU A 38 25.28 -30.54 -31.66
N TRP A 39 24.53 -31.22 -32.53
CA TRP A 39 23.34 -30.62 -33.14
C TRP A 39 22.19 -30.46 -32.14
N VAL A 40 22.20 -31.25 -31.06
CA VAL A 40 21.19 -31.19 -30.00
C VAL A 40 21.42 -29.99 -29.07
N LEU A 41 22.66 -29.53 -28.92
CA LEU A 41 23.04 -28.47 -27.98
C LEU A 41 22.44 -27.09 -28.32
N PRO A 42 22.49 -26.60 -29.58
CA PRO A 42 21.80 -25.36 -29.97
C PRO A 42 20.29 -25.43 -29.76
N VAL A 43 19.68 -26.60 -30.00
CA VAL A 43 18.25 -26.82 -29.80
C VAL A 43 17.89 -26.77 -28.32
N MET A 44 18.67 -27.44 -27.46
CA MET A 44 18.50 -27.40 -26.00
C MET A 44 18.73 -26.00 -25.43
N LEU A 45 19.72 -25.26 -25.92
CA LEU A 45 19.98 -23.89 -25.52
C LEU A 45 18.85 -22.95 -25.95
N GLY A 46 18.36 -23.10 -27.18
CA GLY A 46 17.21 -22.36 -27.70
C GLY A 46 15.94 -22.62 -26.88
N LEU A 47 15.68 -23.88 -26.53
CA LEU A 47 14.58 -24.28 -25.64
C LEU A 47 14.73 -23.68 -24.24
N TYR A 48 15.94 -23.68 -23.68
CA TYR A 48 16.21 -23.11 -22.36
C TYR A 48 15.96 -21.59 -22.33
N VAL A 49 16.45 -20.86 -23.35
CA VAL A 49 16.21 -19.42 -23.49
C VAL A 49 14.72 -19.12 -23.68
N ALA A 50 14.01 -19.91 -24.49
CA ALA A 50 12.57 -19.76 -24.69
C ALA A 50 11.79 -20.02 -23.39
N LEU A 51 12.13 -21.07 -22.64
CA LEU A 51 11.53 -21.38 -21.34
C LEU A 51 11.76 -20.25 -20.34
N PHE A 52 13.00 -19.76 -20.24
CA PHE A 52 13.35 -18.64 -19.37
C PHE A 52 12.58 -17.37 -19.73
N ALA A 53 12.48 -17.04 -21.02
CA ALA A 53 11.68 -15.92 -21.50
C ALA A 53 10.18 -16.09 -21.18
N ALA A 54 9.64 -17.30 -21.35
CA ALA A 54 8.26 -17.61 -21.02
C ALA A 54 7.97 -17.45 -19.52
N VAL A 55 8.88 -17.91 -18.64
CA VAL A 55 8.78 -17.71 -17.19
C VAL A 55 8.83 -16.22 -16.84
N MET A 56 9.76 -15.46 -17.42
CA MET A 56 9.86 -14.01 -17.19
C MET A 56 8.60 -13.25 -17.66
N ILE A 57 8.01 -13.66 -18.78
CA ILE A 57 6.75 -13.09 -19.29
C ILE A 57 5.58 -13.49 -18.38
N TYR A 58 5.50 -14.74 -17.95
CA TYR A 58 4.47 -15.23 -17.04
C TYR A 58 4.51 -14.53 -15.69
N GLU A 59 5.69 -14.39 -15.08
CA GLU A 59 5.88 -13.63 -13.84
C GLU A 59 5.47 -12.17 -14.00
N ARG A 60 5.79 -11.55 -15.15
CA ARG A 60 5.42 -10.17 -15.43
C ARG A 60 3.92 -10.01 -15.60
N LEU A 61 3.29 -10.83 -16.44
CA LEU A 61 1.85 -10.77 -16.72
C LEU A 61 1.02 -11.12 -15.47
N GLY A 62 1.45 -12.12 -14.70
CA GLY A 62 0.83 -12.49 -13.43
C GLY A 62 0.93 -11.38 -12.39
N TRP A 63 2.10 -10.74 -12.25
CA TRP A 63 2.29 -9.63 -11.32
C TRP A 63 1.47 -8.39 -11.71
N THR A 64 1.47 -8.02 -12.99
CA THR A 64 0.63 -6.91 -13.46
C THR A 64 -0.85 -7.23 -13.31
N GLY A 65 -1.28 -8.47 -13.52
CA GLY A 65 -2.66 -8.89 -13.32
C GLY A 65 -3.09 -8.77 -11.85
N ILE A 66 -2.28 -9.29 -10.91
CA ILE A 66 -2.58 -9.24 -9.47
C ILE A 66 -2.64 -7.79 -8.96
N VAL A 67 -1.68 -6.94 -9.33
CA VAL A 67 -1.68 -5.53 -8.88
C VAL A 67 -2.80 -4.71 -9.52
N VAL A 68 -3.21 -5.05 -10.74
CA VAL A 68 -4.31 -4.35 -11.45
C VAL A 68 -5.68 -4.80 -10.97
N ASP A 69 -5.86 -6.08 -10.64
CA ASP A 69 -7.15 -6.63 -10.16
C ASP A 69 -7.39 -6.37 -8.66
N GLU A 70 -6.33 -6.31 -7.83
CA GLU A 70 -6.46 -5.97 -6.40
C GLU A 70 -6.36 -4.45 -6.13
N GLY A 71 -5.94 -3.67 -7.13
CA GLY A 71 -5.71 -2.23 -7.02
C GLY A 71 -6.90 -1.42 -7.51
N LEU A 72 -7.26 -0.37 -6.75
CA LEU A 72 -8.05 0.76 -7.25
C LEU A 72 -7.26 1.41 -8.41
N THR A 73 -7.40 0.90 -9.63
CA THR A 73 -6.54 1.31 -10.74
C THR A 73 -7.04 2.57 -11.45
N MET A 74 -8.33 2.87 -11.39
CA MET A 74 -8.88 4.13 -11.86
C MET A 74 -10.16 4.53 -11.12
N LEU A 75 -10.29 5.82 -10.85
CA LEU A 75 -11.51 6.43 -10.35
C LEU A 75 -12.57 6.46 -11.46
N SER A 76 -13.69 5.75 -11.29
CA SER A 76 -14.83 5.90 -12.20
C SER A 76 -15.41 7.31 -12.11
N ARG A 77 -15.99 7.81 -13.21
CA ARG A 77 -16.64 9.14 -13.25
C ARG A 77 -17.69 9.30 -12.15
N LYS A 78 -18.54 8.28 -11.96
CA LYS A 78 -19.59 8.27 -10.94
C LYS A 78 -19.01 8.35 -9.52
N LEU A 79 -17.92 7.64 -9.26
CA LEU A 79 -17.25 7.68 -7.96
C LEU A 79 -16.55 9.02 -7.73
N ALA A 80 -15.98 9.63 -8.78
CA ALA A 80 -15.42 10.97 -8.73
C ALA A 80 -16.48 12.02 -8.38
N GLU A 81 -17.64 11.98 -9.04
CA GLU A 81 -18.78 12.86 -8.78
C GLU A 81 -19.33 12.66 -7.35
N LEU A 82 -19.39 11.41 -6.87
CA LEU A 82 -19.78 11.12 -5.49
C LEU A 82 -18.79 11.70 -4.47
N PHE A 83 -17.48 11.58 -4.73
CA PHE A 83 -16.47 12.18 -3.86
C PHE A 83 -16.56 13.70 -3.86
N ASP A 84 -16.79 14.34 -5.01
CA ASP A 84 -16.98 15.79 -5.08
C ASP A 84 -18.21 16.26 -4.28
N ALA A 85 -19.33 15.58 -4.45
CA ALA A 85 -20.55 15.89 -3.71
C ALA A 85 -20.36 15.72 -2.19
N GLN A 86 -19.71 14.63 -1.77
CA GLN A 86 -19.47 14.37 -0.34
C GLN A 86 -18.47 15.38 0.24
N MET A 87 -17.38 15.70 -0.46
CA MET A 87 -16.40 16.68 0.00
C MET A 87 -17.03 18.08 0.16
N GLU A 88 -17.91 18.49 -0.75
CA GLU A 88 -18.63 19.76 -0.63
C GLU A 88 -19.61 19.74 0.56
N ALA A 89 -20.29 18.61 0.79
CA ALA A 89 -21.16 18.45 1.96
C ALA A 89 -20.36 18.54 3.28
N GLU A 90 -19.21 17.86 3.36
CA GLU A 90 -18.31 17.93 4.53
C GLU A 90 -17.80 19.36 4.73
N LYS A 91 -17.34 20.04 3.67
CA LYS A 91 -16.89 21.42 3.76
C LYS A 91 -17.98 22.35 4.31
N LYS A 92 -19.21 22.23 3.81
CA LYS A 92 -20.34 23.02 4.30
C LYS A 92 -20.66 22.70 5.77
N ALA A 93 -20.67 21.43 6.15
CA ALA A 93 -20.88 21.02 7.54
C ALA A 93 -19.82 21.62 8.47
N ARG A 94 -18.55 21.66 8.04
CA ARG A 94 -17.47 22.32 8.80
C ARG A 94 -17.75 23.80 9.03
N GLU A 95 -18.14 24.53 7.98
CA GLU A 95 -18.44 25.96 8.06
C GLU A 95 -19.62 26.23 9.01
N ASP A 96 -20.69 25.45 8.91
CA ASP A 96 -21.87 25.54 9.78
C ASP A 96 -21.50 25.21 11.25
N LEU A 97 -20.68 24.18 11.48
CA LEU A 97 -20.19 23.81 12.82
C LEU A 97 -19.30 24.90 13.41
N GLU A 98 -18.41 25.50 12.62
CA GLU A 98 -17.50 26.54 13.08
C GLU A 98 -18.24 27.80 13.52
N ALA A 99 -19.27 28.22 12.78
CA ALA A 99 -20.14 29.31 13.20
C ALA A 99 -20.80 29.01 14.56
N LEU A 100 -21.42 27.83 14.70
CA LEU A 100 -22.14 27.47 15.91
C LEU A 100 -21.20 27.21 17.11
N ILE A 101 -19.97 26.72 16.90
CA ILE A 101 -18.93 26.58 17.95
C ILE A 101 -18.59 27.94 18.58
N ASN A 102 -18.57 29.00 17.78
CA ASN A 102 -18.27 30.36 18.26
C ASN A 102 -19.43 30.98 19.06
N GLU A 103 -20.65 30.48 18.88
CA GLU A 103 -21.87 30.99 19.53
C GLU A 103 -22.23 30.25 20.83
N VAL A 104 -21.78 28.99 20.99
CA VAL A 104 -22.12 28.16 22.15
C VAL A 104 -21.15 28.44 23.30
N ASP A 105 -21.63 28.88 24.45
CA ASP A 105 -20.78 29.07 25.64
C ASP A 105 -20.62 27.80 26.49
N TYR A 106 -21.57 26.88 26.39
CA TYR A 106 -21.55 25.66 27.19
C TYR A 106 -20.48 24.69 26.66
N LEU A 107 -19.34 24.67 27.36
CA LEU A 107 -18.13 23.91 27.00
C LEU A 107 -18.42 22.45 26.57
N PRO A 108 -19.29 21.68 27.25
CA PRO A 108 -19.67 20.34 26.79
C PRO A 108 -20.17 20.24 25.36
N LEU A 109 -21.10 21.11 24.97
CA LEU A 109 -21.65 21.14 23.62
C LEU A 109 -20.60 21.64 22.64
N LYS A 110 -19.78 22.61 23.05
CA LYS A 110 -18.64 23.08 22.25
C LYS A 110 -17.65 21.94 21.94
N LEU A 111 -17.29 21.12 22.93
CA LEU A 111 -16.39 19.98 22.73
C LEU A 111 -16.98 18.92 21.80
N LEU A 112 -18.27 18.61 21.95
CA LEU A 112 -18.97 17.68 21.05
C LEU A 112 -18.92 18.20 19.61
N MET A 113 -19.19 19.47 19.41
CA MET A 113 -19.17 20.09 18.09
C MET A 113 -17.77 20.15 17.47
N ILE A 114 -16.74 20.42 18.29
CA ILE A 114 -15.34 20.34 17.84
C ILE A 114 -15.02 18.93 17.36
N LYS A 115 -15.45 17.88 18.07
CA LYS A 115 -15.27 16.49 17.63
C LYS A 115 -15.89 16.27 16.25
N VAL A 116 -17.16 16.64 16.06
CA VAL A 116 -17.84 16.46 14.77
C VAL A 116 -17.14 17.24 13.66
N LYS A 117 -16.66 18.46 13.95
CA LYS A 117 -15.87 19.26 13.00
C LYS A 117 -14.60 18.53 12.57
N LEU A 118 -13.86 17.95 13.52
CA LEU A 118 -12.64 17.18 13.23
C LEU A 118 -12.93 15.93 12.40
N ASP A 119 -14.03 15.23 12.68
CA ASP A 119 -14.47 14.06 11.91
C ASP A 119 -14.76 14.45 10.44
N THR A 120 -15.45 15.58 10.24
CA THR A 120 -15.73 16.15 8.92
C THR A 120 -14.44 16.54 8.17
N GLU A 121 -13.47 17.16 8.85
CA GLU A 121 -12.15 17.47 8.26
C GLU A 121 -11.39 16.21 7.85
N LYS A 122 -11.41 15.17 8.69
CA LYS A 122 -10.84 13.85 8.42
C LYS A 122 -11.46 13.22 7.18
N HIS A 123 -12.79 13.27 7.04
CA HIS A 123 -13.50 12.72 5.88
C HIS A 123 -13.16 13.46 4.58
N GLU A 124 -13.21 14.80 4.58
CA GLU A 124 -12.85 15.62 3.41
C GLU A 124 -11.41 15.32 2.95
N ALA A 125 -10.46 15.29 3.90
CA ALA A 125 -9.07 15.03 3.62
C ALA A 125 -8.83 13.62 3.06
N LEU A 126 -9.50 12.61 3.61
CA LEU A 126 -9.43 11.22 3.16
C LEU A 126 -9.97 11.08 1.74
N LEU A 127 -11.19 11.57 1.48
CA LEU A 127 -11.83 11.51 0.16
C LEU A 127 -11.00 12.25 -0.89
N GLY A 128 -10.49 13.43 -0.56
CA GLY A 128 -9.61 14.19 -1.44
C GLY A 128 -8.31 13.45 -1.74
N THR A 129 -7.74 12.74 -0.76
CA THR A 129 -6.53 11.93 -0.96
C THR A 129 -6.80 10.73 -1.85
N ILE A 130 -7.88 9.99 -1.61
CA ILE A 130 -8.30 8.87 -2.46
C ILE A 130 -8.52 9.38 -3.88
N LYS A 131 -9.31 10.44 -4.07
CA LYS A 131 -9.57 11.03 -5.38
C LYS A 131 -8.27 11.34 -6.12
N ARG A 132 -7.33 12.05 -5.48
CA ARG A 132 -6.04 12.43 -6.09
C ARG A 132 -5.19 11.21 -6.46
N SER A 133 -5.13 10.21 -5.58
CA SER A 133 -4.35 8.99 -5.79
C SER A 133 -4.91 8.14 -6.93
N LEU A 134 -6.24 8.09 -7.08
CA LEU A 134 -6.93 7.27 -8.08
C LEU A 134 -7.18 8.00 -9.42
N SER A 135 -6.95 9.31 -9.47
CA SER A 135 -7.07 10.11 -10.70
C SER A 135 -5.81 10.11 -11.57
N ARG A 136 -4.74 9.45 -11.11
CA ARG A 136 -3.46 9.39 -11.81
C ARG A 136 -3.15 7.94 -12.13
N GLU A 137 -2.52 7.72 -13.28
CA GLU A 137 -1.95 6.41 -13.60
C GLU A 137 -0.80 6.14 -12.62
N VAL A 138 -0.94 5.09 -11.81
CA VAL A 138 0.04 4.72 -10.80
C VAL A 138 1.00 3.71 -11.41
N GLU A 139 2.30 4.00 -11.38
CA GLU A 139 3.30 3.04 -11.81
C GLU A 139 3.30 1.83 -10.88
N VAL A 140 3.03 0.66 -11.44
CA VAL A 140 3.04 -0.60 -10.69
C VAL A 140 4.48 -0.89 -10.22
N PRO A 141 4.76 -0.91 -8.90
CA PRO A 141 6.09 -1.22 -8.42
C PRO A 141 6.48 -2.64 -8.81
N SER A 142 7.77 -2.90 -9.00
CA SER A 142 8.26 -4.28 -9.09
C SER A 142 7.95 -5.03 -7.79
N ARG A 143 7.69 -6.34 -7.87
CA ARG A 143 7.39 -7.20 -6.72
C ARG A 143 8.29 -7.01 -5.50
N SER A 144 9.60 -6.90 -5.70
CA SER A 144 10.55 -6.68 -4.60
C SER A 144 10.37 -5.31 -3.92
N ALA A 145 10.09 -4.26 -4.71
CA ALA A 145 9.84 -2.92 -4.18
C ALA A 145 8.49 -2.83 -3.47
N TYR A 146 7.48 -3.54 -3.97
CA TYR A 146 6.20 -3.68 -3.27
C TYR A 146 6.37 -4.40 -1.92
N GLN A 147 7.08 -5.52 -1.88
CA GLN A 147 7.34 -6.25 -0.65
C GLN A 147 8.09 -5.40 0.39
N GLU A 148 9.10 -4.63 -0.04
CA GLU A 148 9.80 -3.71 0.85
C GLU A 148 8.84 -2.63 1.42
N GLN A 149 7.97 -2.07 0.57
CA GLN A 149 6.96 -1.11 1.01
C GLN A 149 5.97 -1.72 2.01
N VAL A 150 5.48 -2.93 1.73
CA VAL A 150 4.59 -3.68 2.63
C VAL A 150 5.24 -3.83 3.99
N VAL A 151 6.47 -4.35 4.07
CA VAL A 151 7.18 -4.52 5.35
C VAL A 151 7.31 -3.20 6.11
N ARG A 152 7.66 -2.10 5.44
CA ARG A 152 7.75 -0.78 6.08
C ARG A 152 6.40 -0.29 6.62
N VAL A 153 5.31 -0.51 5.89
CA VAL A 153 3.96 -0.14 6.32
C VAL A 153 3.52 -1.02 7.49
N GLU A 154 3.75 -2.33 7.42
CA GLU A 154 3.44 -3.26 8.52
C GLU A 154 4.16 -2.86 9.81
N ASP A 155 5.45 -2.54 9.73
CA ASP A 155 6.23 -2.12 10.89
C ASP A 155 5.76 -0.78 11.46
N ALA A 156 5.36 0.16 10.59
CA ALA A 156 4.78 1.43 11.02
C ALA A 156 3.43 1.23 11.72
N LEU A 157 2.55 0.39 11.17
CA LEU A 157 1.25 0.09 11.76
C LEU A 157 1.40 -0.63 13.11
N LYS A 158 2.32 -1.59 13.24
CA LYS A 158 2.59 -2.26 14.52
C LYS A 158 3.03 -1.29 15.61
N ARG A 159 3.99 -0.41 15.31
CA ARG A 159 4.42 0.63 16.27
C ARG A 159 3.27 1.56 16.66
N HIS A 160 2.40 1.88 15.70
CA HIS A 160 1.22 2.70 15.98
C HIS A 160 0.24 2.00 16.91
N MET A 161 -0.07 0.74 16.65
CA MET A 161 -0.93 -0.09 17.50
C MET A 161 -0.36 -0.26 18.92
N GLU A 162 0.96 -0.33 19.09
CA GLU A 162 1.62 -0.37 20.41
C GLU A 162 1.41 0.94 21.17
N MET A 163 1.58 2.09 20.51
CA MET A 163 1.33 3.40 21.11
C MET A 163 -0.15 3.59 21.49
N GLU A 164 -1.07 3.18 20.61
CA GLU A 164 -2.51 3.23 20.88
C GLU A 164 -2.90 2.35 22.07
N ALA A 165 -2.29 1.18 22.23
CA ALA A 165 -2.59 0.27 23.35
C ALA A 165 -2.27 0.90 24.72
N GLU A 166 -1.17 1.64 24.82
CA GLU A 166 -0.83 2.38 26.04
C GLU A 166 -1.84 3.52 26.32
N MET A 167 -2.20 4.26 25.28
CA MET A 167 -3.19 5.35 25.37
C MET A 167 -4.57 4.82 25.78
N ILE A 168 -5.05 3.73 25.15
CA ILE A 168 -6.33 3.09 25.45
C ILE A 168 -6.40 2.77 26.94
N LYS A 169 -5.35 2.14 27.49
CA LYS A 169 -5.30 1.80 28.92
C LYS A 169 -5.46 3.05 29.81
N TRP A 170 -4.77 4.14 29.49
CA TRP A 170 -4.85 5.37 30.29
C TRP A 170 -6.25 5.99 30.20
N VAL A 171 -6.85 5.99 29.01
CA VAL A 171 -8.19 6.53 28.81
C VAL A 171 -9.25 5.66 29.51
N GLU A 172 -9.12 4.33 29.50
CA GLU A 172 -9.98 3.41 30.25
C GLU A 172 -9.94 3.68 31.76
N GLU A 173 -8.74 3.89 32.32
CA GLU A 173 -8.55 4.23 33.74
C GLU A 173 -9.25 5.57 34.09
N GLU A 174 -9.10 6.59 33.24
CA GLU A 174 -9.75 7.89 33.41
C GLU A 174 -11.28 7.82 33.26
N VAL A 175 -11.79 7.02 32.32
CA VAL A 175 -13.22 6.74 32.13
C VAL A 175 -13.82 6.11 33.39
N ALA A 176 -13.10 5.19 34.03
CA ALA A 176 -13.52 4.53 35.26
C ALA A 176 -13.48 5.49 36.46
N ALA A 177 -12.46 6.35 36.54
CA ALA A 177 -12.27 7.29 37.65
C ALA A 177 -13.19 8.52 37.58
N THR A 178 -13.59 8.96 36.39
CA THR A 178 -14.34 10.21 36.23
C THR A 178 -15.78 10.10 36.73
N ARG A 179 -16.22 11.11 37.49
CA ARG A 179 -17.63 11.26 37.93
C ARG A 179 -18.49 12.00 36.90
N SER A 180 -17.87 12.65 35.91
CA SER A 180 -18.59 13.41 34.89
C SER A 180 -19.16 12.47 33.83
N ARG A 181 -20.50 12.38 33.74
CA ARG A 181 -21.20 11.57 32.71
C ARG A 181 -20.82 12.00 31.30
N LEU A 182 -20.66 13.30 31.09
CA LEU A 182 -20.26 13.85 29.79
C LEU A 182 -18.82 13.47 29.45
N LEU A 183 -17.87 13.70 30.37
CA LEU A 183 -16.47 13.38 30.09
C LEU A 183 -16.32 11.89 29.81
N ARG A 184 -17.06 11.05 30.55
CA ARG A 184 -17.14 9.62 30.28
C ARG A 184 -17.68 9.30 28.89
N ALA A 185 -18.70 10.02 28.41
CA ALA A 185 -19.24 9.82 27.06
C ALA A 185 -18.24 10.25 25.97
N ILE A 186 -17.54 11.37 26.17
CA ILE A 186 -16.53 11.86 25.21
C ILE A 186 -15.35 10.89 25.14
N LEU A 187 -14.78 10.51 26.28
CA LEU A 187 -13.67 9.56 26.34
C LEU A 187 -14.08 8.16 25.86
N GLY A 188 -15.32 7.75 26.12
CA GLY A 188 -15.89 6.51 25.57
C GLY A 188 -15.93 6.52 24.05
N ALA A 189 -16.34 7.63 23.43
CA ALA A 189 -16.34 7.77 21.97
C ALA A 189 -14.92 7.71 21.39
N VAL A 190 -13.92 8.27 22.09
CA VAL A 190 -12.51 8.14 21.70
C VAL A 190 -12.07 6.67 21.74
N LEU A 191 -12.36 5.95 22.84
CA LEU A 191 -12.03 4.53 22.95
C LEU A 191 -12.68 3.68 21.84
N GLU A 192 -13.96 3.91 21.54
CA GLU A 192 -14.66 3.22 20.46
C GLU A 192 -13.97 3.42 19.10
N GLU A 193 -13.51 4.65 18.82
CA GLU A 193 -12.79 4.97 17.59
C GLU A 193 -11.43 4.25 17.52
N GLU A 194 -10.65 4.26 18.61
CA GLU A 194 -9.35 3.58 18.63
C GLU A 194 -9.46 2.05 18.53
N HIS A 195 -10.48 1.45 19.16
CA HIS A 195 -10.75 0.02 18.96
C HIS A 195 -11.11 -0.29 17.51
N ALA A 196 -11.89 0.57 16.85
CA ALA A 196 -12.22 0.42 15.43
C ALA A 196 -10.99 0.58 14.52
N HIS A 197 -10.07 1.51 14.84
CA HIS A 197 -8.79 1.65 14.15
C HIS A 197 -7.94 0.38 14.27
N HIS A 198 -7.78 -0.13 15.49
CA HIS A 198 -7.00 -1.33 15.77
C HIS A 198 -7.52 -2.55 15.00
N GLU A 199 -8.84 -2.74 14.98
CA GLU A 199 -9.50 -3.80 14.22
C GLU A 199 -9.31 -3.65 12.70
N THR A 200 -9.36 -2.41 12.20
CA THR A 200 -9.10 -2.11 10.79
C THR A 200 -7.67 -2.46 10.41
N PHE A 201 -6.67 -2.05 11.21
CA PHE A 201 -5.27 -2.38 10.97
C PHE A 201 -5.04 -3.89 11.01
N ARG A 202 -5.62 -4.59 11.98
CA ARG A 202 -5.54 -6.05 12.08
C ARG A 202 -6.05 -6.74 10.81
N ARG A 203 -7.18 -6.28 10.25
CA ARG A 203 -7.73 -6.81 8.99
C ARG A 203 -6.84 -6.52 7.80
N VAL A 204 -6.33 -5.30 7.69
CA VAL A 204 -5.38 -4.93 6.63
C VAL A 204 -4.14 -5.82 6.68
N LEU A 205 -3.52 -5.97 7.86
CA LEU A 205 -2.35 -6.83 8.07
C LEU A 205 -2.61 -8.32 7.83
N ALA A 206 -3.84 -8.80 8.07
CA ALA A 206 -4.24 -10.18 7.81
C ALA A 206 -4.50 -10.46 6.32
N GLY A 207 -4.97 -9.45 5.58
CA GLY A 207 -5.26 -9.54 4.15
C GLY A 207 -4.05 -9.34 3.24
N THR A 208 -2.94 -8.78 3.74
CA THR A 208 -1.74 -8.53 2.94
C THR A 208 -1.05 -9.84 2.53
N PRO A 209 -0.81 -10.11 1.23
CA PRO A 209 -0.11 -11.31 0.78
C PRO A 209 1.31 -11.37 1.36
N ARG A 210 1.54 -12.31 2.29
CA ARG A 210 2.88 -12.55 2.85
C ARG A 210 3.75 -13.23 1.80
N ALA A 211 4.95 -12.70 1.58
CA ALA A 211 5.97 -13.46 0.86
C ALA A 211 6.26 -14.73 1.66
N ALA A 212 6.23 -15.90 1.01
CA ALA A 212 6.77 -17.11 1.61
C ALA A 212 8.22 -16.83 2.05
N PRO A 213 8.64 -17.29 3.23
CA PRO A 213 10.02 -17.10 3.67
C PRO A 213 10.95 -17.69 2.61
N SER A 214 11.90 -16.88 2.14
CA SER A 214 12.99 -17.36 1.30
C SER A 214 13.83 -18.32 2.14
N ASN A 215 13.65 -19.62 1.90
CA ASN A 215 14.57 -20.66 2.37
C ASN A 215 15.86 -20.62 1.55
#